data_AF-A0A1S8FGS7-F1
#
_entry.id   AF-A0A1S8FGS7-F1
#
_cell.length_a   1.000
_cell.length_b   1.000
_cell.length_c   1.000
_cell.angle_alpha   90.00
_cell.angle_beta   90.00
_cell.angle_gamma   90.00
#
_symmetry.space_group_name_H-M   'P 1'
#
loop_
_entity.id
_entity.type
_entity.pdbx_description
1 polymer ?
#
loop_
_entity_poly.entity_id
_entity_poly.type
_entity_poly.pdbx_seq_one_letter_code
_entity_poly.pdbx_strand_id
1 'polypeptide(L)'
;MIDLGISKIALIGAVALIVIGPEKLPRLARTVGTLLGKAQRYVADVKQEVNRSMELDELKKMKETMEGAARDVENTIQTNASDFEKSWAETTGSASSGELSGMISFPEYKHPKKKWRLKQGATPQWYKARSGVRTRAQSGAARVARFRPRSSTSSGRNA
;
A
#
# COMPACT_ATOMS: atom_id res chain seq x y z
N MET A 1 40.98 -5.15 -5.95
CA MET A 1 39.89 -4.40 -6.62
C MET A 1 38.49 -4.99 -6.37
N ILE A 2 38.33 -6.05 -5.56
CA ILE A 2 37.02 -6.70 -5.27
C ILE A 2 36.21 -5.98 -4.16
N ASP A 3 36.79 -4.94 -3.56
CA ASP A 3 36.18 -4.18 -2.46
C ASP A 3 34.83 -3.51 -2.82
N LEU A 4 34.58 -3.21 -4.09
CA LEU A 4 33.37 -2.51 -4.53
C LEU A 4 32.17 -3.43 -4.80
N GLY A 5 32.40 -4.72 -5.07
CA GLY A 5 31.32 -5.63 -5.50
C GLY A 5 30.69 -6.40 -4.35
N ILE A 6 31.48 -7.25 -3.69
CA ILE A 6 30.96 -8.20 -2.69
C ILE A 6 30.63 -7.47 -1.39
N SER A 7 31.53 -6.59 -0.92
CA SER A 7 31.36 -5.86 0.34
C SER A 7 30.14 -4.93 0.29
N LYS A 8 29.92 -4.22 -0.83
CA LYS A 8 28.74 -3.35 -1.00
C LYS A 8 27.44 -4.15 -1.11
N ILE A 9 27.44 -5.27 -1.83
CA ILE A 9 26.26 -6.15 -1.90
C ILE A 9 25.93 -6.71 -0.51
N ALA A 10 26.94 -7.12 0.27
CA ALA A 10 26.75 -7.58 1.63
C ALA A 10 26.18 -6.47 2.54
N LEU A 11 26.68 -5.25 2.44
CA LEU A 11 26.18 -4.08 3.18
C LEU A 11 24.72 -3.78 2.83
N ILE A 12 24.38 -3.71 1.54
CA ILE A 12 23.01 -3.46 1.08
C ILE A 12 22.08 -4.60 1.53
N GLY A 13 22.54 -5.86 1.46
CA GLY A 13 21.81 -7.01 1.97
C GLY A 13 21.54 -6.92 3.47
N ALA A 14 22.53 -6.51 4.27
CA ALA A 14 22.37 -6.31 5.70
C ALA A 14 21.37 -5.18 6.02
N VAL A 15 21.47 -4.04 5.34
CA VAL A 15 20.50 -2.93 5.51
C VAL A 15 19.09 -3.35 5.11
N ALA A 16 18.95 -4.06 3.98
CA ALA A 16 17.67 -4.56 3.53
C ALA A 16 17.07 -5.56 4.52
N LEU A 17 17.88 -6.41 5.16
CA LEU A 17 17.44 -7.34 6.21
C LEU A 17 16.86 -6.60 7.42
N ILE A 18 17.47 -5.48 7.82
CA ILE A 18 17.01 -4.67 8.95
C ILE A 18 15.71 -3.94 8.62
N VAL A 19 15.63 -3.31 7.44
CA VAL A 19 14.50 -2.45 7.05
C VAL A 19 13.26 -3.25 6.66
N ILE A 20 13.44 -4.26 5.79
CA ILE A 20 12.33 -5.08 5.27
C ILE A 20 12.03 -6.27 6.18
N GLY A 21 13.06 -6.78 6.87
CA GLY A 21 12.99 -7.98 7.70
C GLY A 21 13.40 -9.26 6.93
N PRO A 22 14.10 -10.20 7.59
CA PRO A 22 14.56 -11.45 6.97
C PRO A 22 13.43 -12.35 6.46
N GLU A 23 12.23 -12.24 7.01
CA GLU A 23 11.07 -13.03 6.61
C GLU A 23 10.45 -12.56 5.28
N LYS A 24 10.61 -11.27 4.94
CA LYS A 24 9.94 -10.65 3.79
C LYS A 24 10.83 -10.53 2.56
N LEU A 25 12.15 -10.40 2.74
CA LEU A 25 13.12 -10.39 1.64
C LEU A 25 13.03 -11.57 0.66
N PRO A 26 12.94 -12.85 1.11
CA PRO A 26 12.85 -13.98 0.17
C PRO A 26 11.58 -13.91 -0.68
N ARG A 27 10.50 -13.31 -0.16
CA ARG A 27 9.27 -13.13 -0.92
C ARG A 27 9.43 -12.06 -2.02
N LEU A 28 10.13 -10.97 -1.71
CA LEU A 28 10.43 -9.92 -2.70
C LEU A 28 11.38 -10.42 -3.78
N ALA A 29 12.46 -11.11 -3.40
CA ALA A 29 13.42 -11.69 -4.34
C ALA A 29 12.74 -12.68 -5.29
N ARG A 30 11.83 -13.53 -4.79
CA ARG A 30 11.02 -14.42 -5.63
C ARG A 30 10.12 -13.65 -6.60
N THR A 31 9.47 -12.60 -6.13
CA THR A 31 8.56 -11.81 -6.97
C THR A 31 9.33 -11.14 -8.11
N VAL A 32 10.39 -10.40 -7.77
CA VAL A 32 11.27 -9.73 -8.75
C VAL A 32 11.91 -10.76 -9.69
N GLY A 33 12.42 -11.86 -9.15
CA GLY A 33 13.03 -12.94 -9.92
C GLY A 33 12.06 -13.59 -10.91
N THR A 34 10.81 -13.85 -10.52
CA THR A 34 9.80 -14.39 -11.44
C THR A 34 9.43 -13.40 -12.55
N LEU A 35 9.36 -12.11 -12.26
CA LEU A 35 9.08 -11.08 -13.25
C LEU A 35 10.23 -10.96 -14.26
N LEU A 36 11.48 -10.86 -13.77
CA LEU A 36 12.67 -10.83 -14.61
C LEU A 36 12.82 -12.10 -15.45
N GLY A 37 12.58 -13.27 -14.85
CA GLY A 37 12.66 -14.55 -15.55
C GLY A 37 11.63 -14.67 -16.68
N LYS A 38 10.40 -14.18 -16.45
CA LYS A 38 9.37 -14.12 -17.50
C LYS A 38 9.77 -13.14 -18.60
N ALA A 39 10.25 -11.95 -18.24
CA ALA A 39 10.71 -10.95 -19.22
C ALA A 39 11.85 -11.48 -20.09
N GLN A 40 12.85 -12.13 -19.49
CA GLN A 40 13.96 -12.75 -20.22
C GLN A 40 13.45 -13.80 -21.23
N ARG A 41 12.45 -14.59 -20.84
CA ARG A 41 11.84 -15.61 -21.71
C ARG A 41 11.11 -14.97 -22.89
N TYR A 42 10.30 -13.94 -22.66
CA TYR A 42 9.65 -13.19 -23.74
C TYR A 42 10.66 -12.57 -24.70
N VAL A 43 11.74 -11.99 -24.19
CA VAL A 43 12.81 -11.44 -25.03
C VAL A 43 13.47 -12.52 -25.87
N ALA A 44 13.66 -13.73 -25.33
CA ALA A 44 14.20 -14.86 -26.08
C ALA A 44 13.26 -15.30 -27.20
N ASP A 45 11.95 -15.40 -26.93
CA ASP A 45 10.94 -15.79 -27.92
C ASP A 45 10.83 -14.76 -29.05
N VAL A 46 10.80 -13.46 -28.71
CA VAL A 46 10.79 -12.36 -29.70
C VAL A 46 12.07 -12.37 -30.54
N LYS A 47 13.24 -12.60 -29.93
CA LYS A 47 14.50 -12.74 -30.67
C LYS A 47 14.46 -13.92 -31.65
N GLN A 48 13.83 -15.04 -31.29
CA GLN A 48 13.72 -16.21 -32.16
C GLN A 48 12.77 -15.98 -33.34
N GLU A 49 11.63 -15.32 -33.13
CA GLU A 49 10.71 -14.93 -34.21
C GLU A 49 11.38 -13.93 -35.16
N VAL A 50 11.98 -12.87 -34.61
CA VAL A 50 12.64 -11.80 -35.37
C VAL A 50 13.85 -12.32 -36.16
N ASN A 51 14.64 -13.23 -35.60
CA ASN A 51 15.78 -13.84 -36.31
C ASN A 51 15.34 -14.78 -37.45
N ARG A 52 14.08 -15.23 -37.45
CA ARG A 52 13.55 -16.14 -38.46
C ARG A 52 12.88 -15.42 -39.63
N SER A 53 12.52 -14.13 -39.48
CA SER A 53 11.67 -13.41 -40.44
C SER A 53 12.23 -12.08 -40.98
N MET A 54 13.42 -11.59 -40.58
CA MET A 54 13.93 -10.26 -40.98
C MET A 54 15.32 -10.29 -41.64
N GLU A 55 15.54 -9.38 -42.59
CA GLU A 55 16.82 -9.17 -43.29
C GLU A 55 17.86 -8.47 -42.38
N LEU A 56 19.15 -8.73 -42.59
CA LEU A 56 20.26 -8.29 -41.72
C LEU A 56 20.32 -6.77 -41.45
N ASP A 57 19.75 -5.94 -42.32
CA ASP A 57 19.75 -4.48 -42.17
C ASP A 57 18.75 -3.96 -41.11
N GLU A 58 17.60 -4.60 -40.95
CA GLU A 58 16.63 -4.20 -39.90
C GLU A 58 17.11 -4.60 -38.50
N LEU A 59 17.81 -5.74 -38.40
CA LEU A 59 18.49 -6.17 -37.17
C LEU A 59 19.56 -5.16 -36.73
N LYS A 60 20.31 -4.61 -37.69
CA LYS A 60 21.37 -3.63 -37.43
C LYS A 60 20.79 -2.32 -36.90
N LYS A 61 19.71 -1.83 -37.52
CA LYS A 61 18.98 -0.64 -37.09
C LYS A 61 18.34 -0.82 -35.72
N MET A 62 17.70 -1.97 -35.47
CA MET A 62 17.12 -2.27 -34.16
C MET A 62 18.20 -2.39 -33.08
N LYS A 63 19.33 -3.02 -33.37
CA LYS A 63 20.48 -3.10 -32.46
C LYS A 63 20.99 -1.70 -32.10
N GLU A 64 21.16 -0.82 -33.08
CA GLU A 64 21.63 0.55 -32.84
C GLU A 64 20.64 1.36 -31.99
N THR A 65 19.34 1.25 -32.26
CA THR A 65 18.30 1.90 -31.42
C THR A 65 18.24 1.33 -30.00
N MET A 66 18.38 0.02 -29.84
CA MET A 66 18.45 -0.64 -28.54
C MET A 66 19.70 -0.25 -27.77
N GLU A 67 20.85 -0.16 -28.45
CA GLU A 67 22.11 0.26 -27.84
C GLU A 67 22.07 1.74 -27.42
N GLY A 68 21.46 2.61 -28.22
CA GLY A 68 21.17 3.99 -27.85
C GLY A 68 20.26 4.07 -26.62
N ALA A 69 19.12 3.39 -26.65
CA ALA A 69 18.19 3.36 -25.52
C ALA A 69 18.83 2.77 -24.25
N ALA A 70 19.66 1.74 -24.37
CA ALA A 70 20.38 1.17 -23.24
C ALA A 70 21.38 2.17 -22.64
N ARG A 71 22.10 2.93 -23.47
CA ARG A 71 23.00 4.00 -23.00
C ARG A 71 22.24 5.15 -22.34
N ASP A 72 21.08 5.52 -22.86
CA ASP A 72 20.23 6.55 -22.26
C ASP A 72 19.68 6.11 -20.90
N VAL A 73 19.29 4.84 -20.77
CA VAL A 73 18.88 4.24 -19.50
C VAL A 73 20.05 4.19 -18.51
N GLU A 74 21.25 3.78 -18.96
CA GLU A 74 22.47 3.77 -18.14
C GLU A 74 22.77 5.18 -17.62
N ASN A 75 22.78 6.19 -18.49
CA ASN A 75 22.99 7.59 -18.12
C ASN A 75 21.92 8.08 -17.13
N THR A 76 20.65 7.76 -17.39
CA THR A 76 19.52 8.12 -16.52
C THR A 76 19.66 7.46 -15.14
N ILE A 77 20.06 6.19 -15.08
CA ILE A 77 20.29 5.47 -13.82
C ILE A 77 21.46 6.10 -13.06
N GLN A 78 22.56 6.43 -13.73
CA GLN A 78 23.73 7.06 -13.09
C GLN A 78 23.40 8.46 -12.53
N THR A 79 22.69 9.30 -13.29
CA THR A 79 22.24 10.61 -12.82
C THR A 79 21.29 10.47 -11.63
N ASN A 80 20.25 9.63 -11.76
CA ASN A 80 19.27 9.42 -10.69
C ASN A 80 19.91 8.80 -9.43
N ALA A 81 20.87 7.90 -9.58
CA ALA A 81 21.61 7.34 -8.45
C ALA A 81 22.43 8.42 -7.73
N SER A 82 23.08 9.32 -8.47
CA SER A 82 23.86 10.42 -7.89
C SER A 82 22.98 11.44 -7.16
N ASP A 83 21.78 11.74 -7.69
CA ASP A 83 20.84 12.65 -7.03
C ASP A 83 20.16 12.00 -5.82
N PHE A 84 19.89 10.69 -5.91
CA PHE A 84 19.45 9.91 -4.76
C PHE A 84 20.48 9.95 -3.63
N GLU A 85 21.77 9.72 -3.95
CA GLU A 85 22.85 9.76 -2.95
C GLU A 85 22.98 11.14 -2.29
N LYS A 86 22.85 12.23 -3.05
CA LYS A 86 22.81 13.60 -2.49
C LYS A 86 21.61 13.82 -1.57
N SER A 87 20.40 13.46 -2.02
CA SER A 87 19.18 13.62 -1.22
C SER A 87 19.22 12.78 0.06
N TRP A 88 19.82 11.60 -0.01
CA TRP A 88 20.04 10.71 1.12
C TRP A 88 21.05 11.29 2.11
N ALA A 89 22.17 11.82 1.60
CA ALA A 89 23.19 12.48 2.42
C ALA A 89 22.64 13.73 3.12
N GLU A 90 21.81 14.53 2.45
CA GLU A 90 21.15 15.71 3.02
C GLU A 90 20.16 15.32 4.13
N THR A 91 19.33 14.30 3.88
CA THR A 91 18.37 13.78 4.85
C THR A 91 19.06 13.17 6.07
N THR A 92 20.14 12.41 5.85
CA THR A 92 20.93 11.79 6.92
C THR A 92 21.72 12.85 7.70
N GLY A 93 22.26 13.85 7.02
CA GLY A 93 22.96 14.99 7.62
C GLY A 93 22.04 15.82 8.52
N SER A 94 20.82 16.11 8.06
CA SER A 94 19.79 16.79 8.86
C SER A 94 19.29 15.95 10.04
N ALA A 95 19.20 14.63 9.88
CA ALA A 95 18.84 13.72 10.97
C ALA A 95 19.96 13.57 12.02
N SER A 96 21.23 13.69 11.61
CA SER A 96 22.39 13.58 12.51
C SER A 96 22.71 14.84 13.32
N SER A 97 22.16 16.00 12.92
CA SER A 97 22.41 17.30 13.58
C SER A 97 21.30 17.73 14.55
N GLY A 98 20.24 16.94 14.69
CA GLY A 98 19.20 17.14 15.70
C GLY A 98 19.60 16.51 17.04
N GLU A 99 19.87 17.33 18.04
CA GLU A 99 20.02 16.92 19.43
C GLU A 99 18.84 16.04 19.89
N LEU A 100 19.08 14.74 20.00
CA LEU A 100 18.09 13.73 20.39
C LEU A 100 17.92 13.66 21.91
N SER A 101 17.68 14.80 22.57
CA SER A 101 17.45 14.84 24.04
C SER A 101 16.07 15.41 24.42
N GLY A 102 15.42 16.18 23.54
CA GLY A 102 14.21 16.94 23.91
C GLY A 102 12.86 16.42 23.39
N MET A 103 12.82 15.41 22.50
CA MET A 103 11.59 15.13 21.74
C MET A 103 11.28 13.64 21.56
N ILE A 104 11.60 12.81 22.56
CA ILE A 104 11.10 11.43 22.61
C ILE A 104 9.87 11.40 23.54
N SER A 105 8.72 11.82 23.02
CA SER A 105 7.43 11.53 23.66
C SER A 105 7.01 10.12 23.24
N PHE A 106 7.27 9.13 24.08
CA PHE A 106 6.77 7.78 23.87
C PHE A 106 5.23 7.80 23.83
N PRO A 107 4.59 7.22 22.81
CA PRO A 107 3.13 7.16 22.78
C PRO A 107 2.63 6.30 23.94
N GLU A 108 1.99 6.93 24.93
CA GLU A 108 1.43 6.20 26.06
C GLU A 108 0.22 5.36 25.62
N TYR A 109 0.31 4.05 25.85
CA TYR A 109 -0.75 3.12 25.49
C TYR A 109 -2.01 3.41 26.32
N LYS A 110 -3.01 4.03 25.70
CA LYS A 110 -4.34 4.15 26.28
C LYS A 110 -5.14 2.90 25.99
N HIS A 111 -5.44 2.13 27.03
CA HIS A 111 -6.28 0.96 26.91
C HIS A 111 -7.64 1.33 26.27
N PRO A 112 -8.00 0.75 25.11
CA PRO A 112 -9.33 0.94 24.60
C PRO A 112 -10.25 0.22 25.59
N LYS A 113 -11.07 0.98 26.35
CA LYS A 113 -12.12 0.45 27.25
C LYS A 113 -13.27 -0.20 26.44
N LYS A 114 -12.92 -0.98 25.42
CA LYS A 114 -13.82 -1.65 24.49
C LYS A 114 -14.25 -2.95 25.15
N LYS A 115 -15.50 -2.97 25.61
CA LYS A 115 -16.19 -4.19 26.06
C LYS A 115 -16.49 -5.08 24.86
N TRP A 116 -15.46 -5.68 24.26
CA TRP A 116 -15.56 -6.48 23.02
C TRP A 116 -16.59 -7.60 23.15
N ARG A 117 -16.74 -8.17 24.36
CA ARG A 117 -17.77 -9.17 24.70
C ARG A 117 -19.20 -8.66 24.51
N LEU A 118 -19.49 -7.38 24.76
CA LEU A 118 -20.81 -6.80 24.51
C LEU A 118 -21.09 -6.59 23.01
N LYS A 119 -20.07 -6.61 22.15
CA LYS A 119 -20.20 -6.42 20.71
C LYS A 119 -20.23 -7.72 19.89
N GLN A 120 -19.91 -8.87 20.48
CA GLN A 120 -19.93 -10.16 19.77
C GLN A 120 -21.35 -10.69 19.51
N GLY A 121 -22.35 -10.27 20.30
CA GLY A 121 -23.75 -10.69 20.11
C GLY A 121 -24.59 -9.73 19.25
N ALA A 122 -24.02 -8.64 18.77
CA ALA A 122 -24.78 -7.62 18.05
C ALA A 122 -24.90 -7.99 16.56
N THR A 123 -26.04 -8.57 16.19
CA THR A 123 -26.41 -8.72 14.77
C THR A 123 -26.44 -7.35 14.07
N PRO A 124 -25.80 -7.20 12.89
CA PRO A 124 -25.74 -5.93 12.17
C PRO A 124 -27.12 -5.33 11.86
N GLN A 125 -27.20 -4.00 11.82
CA GLN A 125 -28.47 -3.29 11.53
C GLN A 125 -29.03 -3.64 10.15
N TRP A 126 -28.17 -3.82 9.14
CA TRP A 126 -28.58 -4.25 7.80
C TRP A 126 -29.27 -5.62 7.81
N TYR A 127 -28.83 -6.53 8.69
CA TYR A 127 -29.38 -7.88 8.82
C TYR A 127 -30.76 -7.87 9.51
N LYS A 128 -30.94 -7.01 10.52
CA LYS A 128 -32.22 -6.83 11.21
C LYS A 128 -33.27 -6.12 10.34
N ALA A 129 -32.84 -5.15 9.54
CA ALA A 129 -33.72 -4.45 8.59
C ALA A 129 -34.26 -5.39 7.51
N ARG A 130 -33.44 -6.36 7.05
CA ARG A 130 -33.84 -7.34 6.03
C ARG A 130 -34.69 -8.49 6.58
N SER A 131 -34.48 -8.90 7.84
CA SER A 131 -35.23 -9.99 8.48
C SER A 131 -36.57 -9.56 9.09
N GLY A 132 -36.96 -8.28 8.96
CA GLY A 132 -38.25 -7.77 9.45
C GLY A 132 -38.43 -7.81 10.97
N VAL A 133 -37.36 -8.07 11.73
CA VAL A 133 -37.41 -8.21 13.19
C VAL A 133 -37.61 -6.84 13.82
N ARG A 134 -38.69 -6.67 14.58
CA ARG A 134 -39.03 -5.42 15.28
C ARG A 134 -37.93 -5.07 16.29
N THR A 135 -37.21 -3.97 16.04
CA THR A 135 -36.06 -3.54 16.83
C THR A 135 -36.41 -2.69 18.05
N ARG A 136 -37.67 -2.26 18.19
CA ARG A 136 -38.13 -1.39 19.29
C ARG A 136 -39.28 -2.05 20.04
N ALA A 137 -39.11 -2.21 21.35
CA ALA A 137 -40.22 -2.53 22.23
C ALA A 137 -41.15 -1.31 22.34
N GLN A 138 -42.43 -1.48 22.08
CA GLN A 138 -43.42 -0.42 22.34
C GLN A 138 -43.63 -0.34 23.86
N SER A 139 -43.28 0.81 24.46
CA SER A 139 -43.60 1.08 25.86
C SER A 139 -45.11 0.97 26.10
N GLY A 140 -45.53 0.63 27.33
CA GLY A 140 -46.96 0.51 27.68
C GLY A 140 -47.79 1.74 27.27
N ALA A 141 -47.22 2.93 27.44
CA ALA A 141 -47.84 4.19 27.01
C ALA A 141 -48.08 4.27 25.49
N ALA A 142 -47.15 3.78 24.67
CA ALA A 142 -47.29 3.78 23.21
C ALA A 142 -48.36 2.80 22.71
N ARG A 143 -48.58 1.69 23.43
CA ARG A 143 -49.71 0.78 23.16
C ARG A 143 -51.05 1.45 23.44
N VAL A 144 -51.15 2.14 24.58
CA VAL A 144 -52.39 2.81 25.00
C VAL A 144 -52.70 4.03 24.12
N ALA A 145 -51.69 4.74 23.61
CA ALA A 145 -51.88 5.89 22.74
C ALA A 145 -52.67 5.61 21.46
N ARG A 146 -52.71 4.35 20.99
CA ARG A 146 -53.51 3.94 19.81
C ARG A 146 -55.00 3.85 20.08
N PHE A 147 -55.37 3.61 21.33
CA PHE A 147 -56.76 3.42 21.76
C PHE A 147 -57.32 4.63 22.51
N ARG A 148 -56.55 5.71 22.60
CA ARG A 148 -57.04 6.97 23.16
C ARG A 148 -57.77 7.75 22.07
N PRO A 149 -59.01 8.19 22.30
CA PRO A 149 -59.71 9.06 21.37
C PRO A 149 -58.90 10.35 21.21
N ARG A 150 -58.64 10.76 19.97
CA ARG A 150 -58.03 12.07 19.70
C ARG A 150 -59.04 13.13 20.11
N SER A 151 -58.70 13.96 21.09
CA SER A 151 -59.49 15.15 21.38
C SER A 151 -59.44 16.05 20.15
N SER A 152 -60.56 16.19 19.44
CA SER A 152 -60.72 17.22 18.42
C SER A 152 -60.71 18.56 19.13
N THR A 153 -59.55 19.22 19.21
CA THR A 153 -59.50 20.65 19.50
C THR A 153 -60.18 21.33 18.32
N SER A 154 -61.47 21.63 18.46
CA SER A 154 -62.16 22.53 17.56
C SER A 154 -61.46 23.88 17.67
N SER A 155 -60.64 24.19 16.68
CA SER A 155 -60.21 25.56 16.40
C SER A 155 -61.48 26.37 16.17
N GLY A 156 -61.92 27.05 17.22
CA GLY A 156 -62.96 28.06 17.14
C GLY A 156 -62.43 29.21 16.30
N ARG A 157 -62.78 29.19 15.01
CA ARG A 157 -62.80 30.37 14.15
C ARG A 157 -63.93 31.28 14.62
N ASN A 158 -63.58 32.55 14.78
CA ASN A 158 -64.41 33.75 14.57
C ASN A 158 -65.70 33.90 15.39
N ALA A 159 -65.67 34.80 16.36
CA ALA A 159 -66.30 36.13 16.27
C ALA A 159 -65.84 37.00 17.45
#